data_AF-A0A5W3ERV2-F1
#
_entry.id   AF-A0A5W3ERV2-F1
#
_cell.length_a   1.000
_cell.length_b   1.000
_cell.length_c   1.000
_cell.angle_alpha   90.00
_cell.angle_beta   90.00
_cell.angle_gamma   90.00
#
_symmetry.space_group_name_H-M   'P 1'
#
loop_
_entity.id
_entity.type
_entity.pdbx_description
1 polymer ?
#
loop_
_entity_poly.entity_id
_entity_poly.type
_entity_poly.pdbx_seq_one_letter_code
_entity_poly.pdbx_strand_id
1 'polypeptide(L)'
;MPQPIIEQHEMNYEELTRRYRVKAPRVVEGCEKYKEADFVVFQREGIPMLVFVKHVTTDNDDRLVMLYNVMATVLDTDIGLLRRYKSSYEQKAKVVAFDLPRTVLVDGSRPAILRFTKSEDDSNPAHIVQPLTLSQDTLQQNGGMDWLNVMLPGLAEGQELHLVCYTPSVEHTYARYLTEEHGFRNHRGIYIA
;
A
#
# COMPACT_ATOMS: atom_id res chain seq x y z
N MET A 1 -27.17 16.57 1.27
CA MET A 1 -26.64 16.24 2.62
C MET A 1 -25.19 16.70 2.66
N PRO A 2 -24.70 17.31 3.75
CA PRO A 2 -23.27 17.61 3.86
C PRO A 2 -22.48 16.30 3.77
N GLN A 3 -21.37 16.30 3.02
CA GLN A 3 -20.51 15.13 2.95
C GLN A 3 -19.93 14.85 4.35
N PRO A 4 -19.91 13.59 4.79
CA PRO A 4 -19.32 13.23 6.07
C PRO A 4 -17.84 13.66 6.09
N ILE A 5 -17.44 14.39 7.15
CA ILE A 5 -16.07 14.85 7.30
C ILE A 5 -15.22 13.66 7.72
N ILE A 6 -14.25 13.30 6.87
CA ILE A 6 -13.20 12.35 7.22
C ILE A 6 -12.07 13.15 7.86
N GLU A 7 -11.74 12.81 9.10
CA GLU A 7 -10.62 13.40 9.84
C GLU A 7 -9.36 12.57 9.64
N GLN A 8 -8.21 13.23 9.62
CA GLN A 8 -6.90 12.60 9.51
C GLN A 8 -6.05 12.94 10.73
N HIS A 9 -5.39 11.94 11.29
CA HIS A 9 -4.54 12.11 12.48
C HIS A 9 -3.23 11.34 12.31
N GLU A 10 -2.11 12.00 12.57
CA GLU A 10 -0.83 11.33 12.82
C GLU A 10 -0.65 11.08 14.31
N MET A 11 -0.27 9.87 14.70
CA MET A 11 -0.10 9.51 16.11
C MET A 11 0.84 8.33 16.29
N ASN A 12 1.47 8.25 17.47
CA ASN A 12 2.20 7.05 17.89
C ASN A 12 1.25 5.98 18.45
N TYR A 13 1.79 4.80 18.77
CA TYR A 13 1.00 3.67 19.27
C TYR A 13 0.29 3.94 20.60
N GLU A 14 0.91 4.70 21.50
CA GLU A 14 0.33 5.03 22.81
C GLU A 14 -0.94 5.89 22.64
N GLU A 15 -0.86 6.92 21.81
CA GLU A 15 -2.00 7.78 21.50
C GLU A 15 -3.09 7.04 20.73
N LEU A 16 -2.72 6.19 19.76
CA LEU A 16 -3.64 5.31 19.03
C LEU A 16 -4.42 4.42 20.00
N THR A 17 -3.71 3.80 20.93
CA THR A 17 -4.28 2.95 21.97
C THR A 17 -5.23 3.73 22.87
N ARG A 18 -4.82 4.91 23.34
CA ARG A 18 -5.66 5.78 24.18
C ARG A 18 -6.97 6.16 23.50
N ARG A 19 -6.94 6.47 22.19
CA ARG A 19 -8.12 6.87 21.42
C ARG A 19 -9.05 5.72 21.09
N TYR A 20 -8.50 4.57 20.70
CA TYR A 20 -9.28 3.53 20.03
C TYR A 20 -9.43 2.21 20.79
N ARG A 21 -8.73 1.98 21.91
CA ARG A 21 -8.81 0.72 22.66
C ARG A 21 -10.25 0.29 22.99
N VAL A 22 -11.13 1.23 23.31
CA VAL A 22 -12.54 0.92 23.63
C VAL A 22 -13.40 0.79 22.37
N LYS A 23 -13.22 1.69 21.39
CA LYS A 23 -14.10 1.78 20.21
C LYS A 23 -13.73 0.82 19.08
N ALA A 24 -12.45 0.48 18.96
CA ALA A 24 -11.90 -0.34 17.89
C ALA A 24 -10.71 -1.20 18.40
N PRO A 25 -10.94 -2.12 19.36
CA PRO A 25 -9.87 -2.91 19.99
C PRO A 25 -9.04 -3.71 18.98
N ARG A 26 -9.68 -4.29 17.95
CA ARG A 26 -8.99 -5.04 16.89
C ARG A 26 -7.99 -4.20 16.09
N VAL A 27 -8.24 -2.90 15.97
CA VAL A 27 -7.29 -1.98 15.31
C VAL A 27 -6.04 -1.84 16.16
N VAL A 28 -6.20 -1.69 17.47
CA VAL A 28 -5.09 -1.57 18.41
C VAL A 28 -4.26 -2.85 18.43
N GLU A 29 -4.92 -4.02 18.45
CA GLU A 29 -4.27 -5.33 18.36
C GLU A 29 -3.47 -5.47 17.05
N GLY A 30 -4.08 -5.16 15.90
CA GLY A 30 -3.41 -5.21 14.60
C GLY A 30 -2.21 -4.24 14.47
N CYS A 31 -2.22 -3.14 15.23
CA CYS A 31 -1.14 -2.16 15.26
C CYS A 31 0.02 -2.54 16.21
N GLU A 32 -0.15 -3.51 17.11
CA GLU A 32 0.84 -3.83 18.15
C GLU A 32 2.21 -4.21 17.59
N LYS A 33 2.22 -4.97 16.48
CA LYS A 33 3.46 -5.35 15.78
C LYS A 33 4.23 -4.16 15.17
N TYR A 34 3.60 -2.98 15.12
CA TYR A 34 4.17 -1.74 14.61
C TYR A 34 4.30 -0.66 15.68
N LYS A 35 4.32 -1.03 16.96
CA LYS A 35 4.26 -0.08 18.10
C LYS A 35 5.35 1.00 18.12
N GLU A 36 6.46 0.79 17.43
CA GLU A 36 7.58 1.73 17.33
C GLU A 36 7.43 2.71 16.16
N ALA A 37 6.44 2.52 15.29
CA ALA A 37 6.20 3.36 14.13
C ALA A 37 5.15 4.45 14.40
N ASP A 38 5.18 5.48 13.57
CA ASP A 38 4.10 6.45 13.48
C ASP A 38 2.94 5.89 12.64
N PHE A 39 1.72 6.23 13.04
CA PHE A 39 0.50 5.85 12.33
C PHE A 39 -0.18 7.06 11.70
N VAL A 40 -0.80 6.82 10.56
CA VAL A 40 -1.75 7.74 9.92
C VAL A 40 -3.12 7.09 9.97
N VAL A 41 -4.06 7.74 10.65
CA VAL A 41 -5.43 7.24 10.83
C VAL A 41 -6.40 8.18 10.15
N PHE A 42 -7.17 7.65 9.20
CA PHE A 42 -8.35 8.29 8.66
C PHE A 42 -9.57 7.77 9.40
N GLN A 43 -10.34 8.66 10.01
CA GLN A 43 -11.51 8.29 10.81
C GLN A 43 -12.76 9.03 10.37
N ARG A 44 -13.90 8.40 10.63
CA ARG A 44 -15.22 9.02 10.53
C ARG A 44 -15.94 8.83 11.85
N GLU A 45 -16.44 9.92 12.41
CA GLU A 45 -17.20 9.91 13.68
C GLU A 45 -16.42 9.21 14.83
N GLY A 46 -15.08 9.34 14.83
CA GLY A 46 -14.20 8.73 15.81
C GLY A 46 -13.94 7.23 15.63
N ILE A 47 -14.36 6.64 14.50
CA ILE A 47 -14.08 5.25 14.13
C ILE A 47 -13.02 5.22 13.02
N PRO A 48 -11.89 4.51 13.22
CA PRO A 48 -10.88 4.33 12.18
C PRO A 48 -11.46 3.61 10.94
N MET A 49 -11.26 4.20 9.77
CA MET A 49 -11.64 3.62 8.47
C MET A 49 -10.44 3.08 7.71
N LEU A 50 -9.33 3.83 7.74
CA LEU A 50 -8.05 3.42 7.17
C LEU A 50 -6.97 3.70 8.20
N VAL A 51 -6.10 2.73 8.42
CA VAL A 51 -4.95 2.84 9.32
C VAL A 51 -3.71 2.41 8.58
N PHE A 52 -2.71 3.28 8.58
CA PHE A 52 -1.44 3.04 7.92
C PHE A 52 -0.28 3.17 8.92
N VAL A 53 0.72 2.33 8.74
CA VAL A 53 2.07 2.60 9.24
C VAL A 53 2.72 3.57 8.29
N LYS A 54 3.29 4.63 8.84
CA LYS A 54 4.03 5.61 8.08
C LYS A 54 5.51 5.27 8.10
N HIS A 55 6.06 5.13 6.91
CA HIS A 55 7.48 5.00 6.69
C HIS A 55 7.97 6.18 5.84
N VAL A 56 9.05 6.81 6.27
CA VAL A 56 9.66 7.93 5.54
C VAL A 56 11.01 7.47 5.02
N THR A 57 11.21 7.61 3.72
CA THR A 57 12.47 7.29 3.05
C THR A 57 12.87 8.41 2.10
N THR A 58 14.04 8.30 1.48
CA THR A 58 14.56 9.24 0.50
C THR A 58 15.01 8.51 -0.75
N ASP A 59 14.70 9.06 -1.92
CA ASP A 59 15.20 8.62 -3.22
C ASP A 59 15.71 9.84 -3.98
N ASN A 60 17.00 9.88 -4.32
CA ASN A 60 17.65 11.01 -5.01
C ASN A 60 17.31 12.39 -4.40
N ASP A 61 17.49 12.53 -3.08
CA ASP A 61 17.16 13.73 -2.27
C ASP A 61 15.67 14.09 -2.16
N ASP A 62 14.80 13.39 -2.88
CA ASP A 62 13.36 13.53 -2.72
C ASP A 62 12.91 12.78 -1.47
N ARG A 63 12.06 13.41 -0.67
CA ARG A 63 11.43 12.77 0.48
C ARG A 63 10.15 12.04 0.07
N LEU A 64 10.13 10.73 0.32
CA LEU A 64 9.01 9.83 0.04
C LEU A 64 8.37 9.40 1.36
N VAL A 65 7.04 9.42 1.39
CA VAL A 65 6.25 8.88 2.49
C VAL A 65 5.46 7.68 1.98
N MET A 66 5.77 6.52 2.52
CA MET A 66 5.09 5.27 2.24
C MET A 66 4.12 4.96 3.38
N LEU A 67 2.84 4.85 3.07
CA LEU A 67 1.78 4.52 4.00
C LEU A 67 1.37 3.06 3.78
N TYR A 68 1.89 2.16 4.61
CA TYR A 68 1.60 0.73 4.55
C TYR A 68 0.31 0.43 5.27
N ASN A 69 -0.69 -0.11 4.58
CA ASN A 69 -1.96 -0.43 5.21
C ASN A 69 -1.78 -1.48 6.31
N VAL A 70 -2.36 -1.16 7.47
CA VAL A 70 -2.60 -2.08 8.59
C VAL A 70 -4.03 -2.58 8.52
N MET A 71 -4.97 -1.67 8.27
CA MET A 71 -6.39 -1.98 8.24
C MET A 71 -7.12 -1.04 7.28
N ALA A 72 -8.07 -1.59 6.53
CA ALA A 72 -9.07 -0.84 5.78
C ALA A 72 -10.45 -1.48 6.01
N THR A 73 -11.41 -0.71 6.52
CA THR A 73 -12.82 -1.17 6.67
C THR A 73 -13.74 -0.64 5.57
N VAL A 74 -13.25 0.29 4.75
CA VAL A 74 -13.96 0.82 3.58
C VAL A 74 -13.60 0.03 2.33
N LEU A 75 -14.56 -0.16 1.42
CA LEU A 75 -14.34 -0.80 0.12
C LEU A 75 -14.00 0.21 -0.98
N ASP A 76 -14.26 1.49 -0.73
CA ASP A 76 -14.06 2.58 -1.66
C ASP A 76 -13.53 3.82 -0.95
N THR A 77 -12.67 4.57 -1.63
CA THR A 77 -12.19 5.89 -1.20
C THR A 77 -12.01 6.79 -2.41
N ASP A 78 -12.16 8.10 -2.23
CA ASP A 78 -11.97 9.07 -3.31
C ASP A 78 -10.51 9.53 -3.39
N ILE A 79 -9.96 9.71 -4.61
CA ILE A 79 -8.59 10.23 -4.81
C ILE A 79 -8.37 11.61 -4.18
N GLY A 80 -9.42 12.42 -4.09
CA GLY A 80 -9.39 13.71 -3.41
C GLY A 80 -9.11 13.58 -1.91
N LEU A 81 -9.54 12.49 -1.25
CA LEU A 81 -9.15 12.23 0.15
C LEU A 81 -7.64 12.02 0.27
N LEU A 82 -7.07 11.17 -0.58
CA LEU A 82 -5.63 10.86 -0.57
C LEU A 82 -4.81 12.11 -0.90
N ARG A 83 -5.25 12.91 -1.87
CA ARG A 83 -4.65 14.20 -2.24
C ARG A 83 -4.74 15.22 -1.13
N ARG A 84 -5.85 15.32 -0.39
CA ARG A 84 -5.95 16.22 0.77
C ARG A 84 -4.90 15.89 1.83
N TYR A 85 -4.69 14.60 2.11
CA TYR A 85 -3.62 14.19 3.00
C TYR A 85 -2.25 14.59 2.44
N LYS A 86 -1.95 14.28 1.17
CA LYS A 86 -0.71 14.71 0.54
C LYS A 86 -0.51 16.23 0.63
N SER A 87 -1.50 17.05 0.32
CA SER A 87 -1.36 18.51 0.40
C SER A 87 -1.17 19.03 1.83
N SER A 88 -1.75 18.36 2.83
CA SER A 88 -1.39 18.64 4.24
C SER A 88 0.06 18.27 4.57
N TYR A 89 0.65 17.38 3.78
CA TYR A 89 2.02 16.87 3.88
C TYR A 89 3.02 17.54 2.91
N GLU A 90 2.57 18.28 1.90
CA GLU A 90 3.40 18.81 0.81
C GLU A 90 4.46 19.82 1.29
N GLN A 91 4.34 20.34 2.51
CA GLN A 91 5.44 21.09 3.15
C GLN A 91 6.65 20.19 3.51
N LYS A 92 6.50 18.87 3.46
CA LYS A 92 7.44 17.89 4.04
C LYS A 92 7.76 16.70 3.14
N ALA A 93 6.94 16.36 2.14
CA ALA A 93 7.19 15.21 1.26
C ALA A 93 6.79 15.51 -0.19
N LYS A 94 7.60 15.03 -1.15
CA LYS A 94 7.34 15.20 -2.58
C LYS A 94 6.33 14.17 -3.09
N VAL A 95 6.40 12.95 -2.56
CA VAL A 95 5.55 11.82 -2.93
C VAL A 95 4.95 11.21 -1.67
N VAL A 96 3.64 10.94 -1.71
CA VAL A 96 2.94 10.13 -0.71
C VAL A 96 2.31 8.95 -1.42
N ALA A 97 2.73 7.75 -1.06
CA ALA A 97 2.22 6.51 -1.62
C ALA A 97 1.37 5.77 -0.58
N PHE A 98 0.21 5.31 -0.99
CA PHE A 98 -0.78 4.60 -0.17
C PHE A 98 -0.84 3.16 -0.65
N ASP A 99 -0.27 2.24 0.13
CA ASP A 99 -0.37 0.80 -0.12
C ASP A 99 -1.70 0.29 0.44
N LEU A 100 -2.68 0.02 -0.43
CA LEU A 100 -4.05 -0.36 -0.08
C LEU A 100 -4.34 -1.82 -0.49
N PRO A 101 -5.19 -2.55 0.26
CA PRO A 101 -5.70 -3.84 -0.17
C PRO A 101 -6.43 -3.73 -1.51
N ARG A 102 -6.33 -4.74 -2.37
CA ARG A 102 -6.99 -4.73 -3.70
C ARG A 102 -8.52 -4.58 -3.64
N THR A 103 -9.13 -5.00 -2.54
CA THR A 103 -10.58 -4.84 -2.31
C THR A 103 -10.99 -3.39 -2.16
N VAL A 104 -10.05 -2.48 -1.88
CA VAL A 104 -10.30 -1.04 -1.79
C VAL A 104 -10.12 -0.42 -3.17
N LEU A 105 -11.20 0.14 -3.71
CA LEU A 105 -11.17 0.89 -4.96
C LEU A 105 -10.95 2.37 -4.67
N VAL A 106 -10.04 3.01 -5.40
CA VAL A 106 -9.84 4.47 -5.31
C VAL A 106 -10.55 5.13 -6.49
N ASP A 107 -11.67 5.82 -6.24
CA ASP A 107 -12.38 6.54 -7.30
C ASP A 107 -11.52 7.69 -7.84
N GLY A 108 -11.58 7.89 -9.15
CA GLY A 108 -10.80 8.89 -9.87
C GLY A 108 -9.30 8.57 -9.99
N SER A 109 -8.84 7.36 -9.62
CA SER A 109 -7.44 6.96 -9.77
C SER A 109 -7.25 5.44 -9.94
N ARG A 110 -6.12 5.03 -10.53
CA ARG A 110 -5.68 3.64 -10.59
C ARG A 110 -4.42 3.45 -9.73
N PRO A 111 -4.14 2.23 -9.23
CA PRO A 111 -2.87 1.98 -8.56
C PRO A 111 -1.72 2.27 -9.52
N ALA A 112 -0.67 2.89 -9.01
CA ALA A 112 0.58 3.09 -9.72
C ALA A 112 1.43 1.80 -9.74
N ILE A 113 1.34 0.98 -8.69
CA ILE A 113 2.13 -0.25 -8.52
C ILE A 113 1.24 -1.36 -7.96
N LEU A 114 1.39 -2.59 -8.46
CA LEU A 114 0.76 -3.79 -7.91
C LEU A 114 1.79 -4.62 -7.15
N ARG A 115 1.44 -5.12 -5.97
CA ARG A 115 2.33 -5.92 -5.11
C ARG A 115 1.91 -7.39 -5.09
N PHE A 116 2.87 -8.27 -5.37
CA PHE A 116 2.71 -9.71 -5.44
C PHE A 116 3.66 -10.41 -4.45
N THR A 117 3.19 -11.46 -3.79
CA THR A 117 4.03 -12.36 -2.99
C THR A 117 3.53 -13.79 -3.12
N LYS A 118 4.39 -14.77 -2.81
CA LYS A 118 4.02 -16.19 -2.69
C LYS A 118 3.55 -16.56 -1.27
N SER A 119 3.78 -15.68 -0.29
CA SER A 119 3.37 -15.90 1.11
C SER A 119 1.89 -15.59 1.32
N GLU A 120 1.19 -16.38 2.14
CA GLU A 120 -0.13 -16.01 2.68
C GLU A 120 -0.02 -15.04 3.87
N ASP A 121 1.15 -14.99 4.49
CA ASP A 121 1.39 -14.26 5.71
C ASP A 121 2.05 -12.90 5.40
N ASP A 122 1.29 -11.83 5.67
CA ASP A 122 1.75 -10.43 5.65
C ASP A 122 2.40 -10.07 7.01
N SER A 123 2.89 -11.07 7.74
CA SER A 123 3.51 -10.95 9.06
C SER A 123 4.73 -10.03 9.02
N ASN A 124 5.49 -10.07 7.92
CA ASN A 124 6.64 -9.20 7.71
C ASN A 124 6.23 -7.88 7.03
N PRO A 125 6.64 -6.72 7.58
CA PRO A 125 6.41 -5.43 6.95
C PRO A 125 7.07 -5.32 5.57
N ALA A 126 6.33 -4.87 4.57
CA ALA A 126 6.80 -4.71 3.18
C ALA A 126 8.12 -3.90 3.04
N HIS A 127 8.36 -2.95 3.94
CA HIS A 127 9.60 -2.14 3.93
C HIS A 127 10.85 -2.92 4.38
N ILE A 128 10.71 -4.08 5.02
CA ILE A 128 11.84 -4.91 5.49
C ILE A 128 12.28 -5.89 4.40
N VAL A 129 11.36 -6.38 3.58
CA VAL A 129 11.58 -7.49 2.64
C VAL A 129 12.23 -7.10 1.30
N GLN A 130 12.58 -5.82 1.11
CA GLN A 130 13.24 -5.28 -0.09
C GLN A 130 12.63 -5.78 -1.40
N PRO A 131 11.46 -5.24 -1.79
CA PRO A 131 10.73 -5.72 -2.96
C PRO A 131 11.52 -5.54 -4.26
N LEU A 132 11.37 -6.50 -5.17
CA LEU A 132 11.84 -6.36 -6.55
C LEU A 132 10.80 -5.58 -7.35
N THR A 133 11.15 -4.38 -7.81
CA THR A 133 10.25 -3.55 -8.63
C THR A 133 10.58 -3.65 -10.11
N LEU A 134 9.58 -4.02 -10.92
CA LEU A 134 9.66 -4.14 -12.37
C LEU A 134 8.65 -3.21 -13.05
N SER A 135 9.13 -2.36 -13.95
CA SER A 135 8.26 -1.54 -14.79
C SER A 135 7.79 -2.31 -16.03
N GLN A 136 6.66 -1.85 -16.60
CA GLN A 136 6.19 -2.29 -17.92
C GLN A 136 7.32 -2.26 -18.97
N ASP A 137 8.13 -1.20 -18.98
CA ASP A 137 9.25 -1.07 -19.93
C ASP A 137 10.34 -2.10 -19.66
N THR A 138 10.67 -2.36 -18.40
CA THR A 138 11.65 -3.37 -18.00
C THR A 138 11.20 -4.76 -18.46
N LEU A 139 9.92 -5.09 -18.24
CA LEU A 139 9.35 -6.35 -18.68
C LEU A 139 9.44 -6.47 -20.21
N GLN A 140 9.06 -5.44 -20.95
CA GLN A 140 9.11 -5.45 -22.42
C GLN A 140 10.55 -5.60 -22.95
N GLN A 141 11.51 -4.87 -22.39
CA GLN A 141 12.90 -4.91 -22.82
C GLN A 141 13.58 -6.26 -22.60
N ASN A 142 13.18 -6.98 -21.55
CA ASN A 142 13.78 -8.28 -21.22
C ASN A 142 13.07 -9.47 -21.88
N GLY A 143 12.03 -9.26 -22.69
CA GLY A 143 11.32 -10.35 -23.37
C GLY A 143 10.04 -10.82 -22.67
N GLY A 144 9.53 -10.05 -21.71
CA GLY A 144 8.21 -10.22 -21.11
C GLY A 144 8.08 -11.48 -20.26
N MET A 145 7.08 -12.32 -20.57
CA MET A 145 6.76 -13.52 -19.78
C MET A 145 7.89 -14.55 -19.80
N ASP A 146 8.59 -14.72 -20.92
CA ASP A 146 9.68 -15.69 -21.02
C ASP A 146 10.80 -15.38 -20.04
N TRP A 147 11.08 -14.08 -19.85
CA TRP A 147 12.05 -13.64 -18.86
C TRP A 147 11.56 -13.80 -17.42
N LEU A 148 10.28 -13.54 -17.17
CA LEU A 148 9.69 -13.82 -15.86
C LEU A 148 9.85 -15.29 -15.47
N ASN A 149 9.68 -16.23 -16.41
CA ASN A 149 9.89 -17.66 -16.13
C ASN A 149 11.30 -18.00 -15.67
N VAL A 150 12.30 -17.26 -16.17
CA VAL A 150 13.69 -17.43 -15.78
C VAL A 150 13.97 -16.75 -14.43
N MET A 151 13.38 -15.57 -14.20
CA MET A 151 13.67 -14.74 -13.02
C MET A 151 12.92 -15.19 -11.76
N LEU A 152 11.62 -15.48 -11.86
CA LEU A 152 10.74 -15.76 -10.71
C LEU A 152 11.20 -16.93 -9.82
N PRO A 153 11.83 -18.01 -10.33
CA PRO A 153 12.41 -19.05 -9.48
C PRO A 153 13.54 -18.57 -8.57
N GLY A 154 14.19 -17.45 -8.89
CA GLY A 154 15.29 -16.88 -8.11
C GLY A 154 14.85 -15.92 -6.99
N LEU A 155 13.54 -15.62 -6.87
CA LEU A 155 13.02 -14.79 -5.78
C LEU A 155 13.10 -15.54 -4.46
N ALA A 156 13.62 -14.88 -3.43
CA ALA A 156 13.68 -15.46 -2.09
C ALA A 156 12.26 -15.69 -1.53
N GLU A 157 12.12 -16.66 -0.64
CA GLU A 157 10.84 -16.92 0.03
C GLU A 157 10.40 -15.69 0.84
N GLY A 158 9.17 -15.23 0.58
CA GLY A 158 8.63 -14.00 1.19
C GLY A 158 9.10 -12.69 0.55
N GLN A 159 10.02 -12.72 -0.42
CA GLN A 159 10.35 -11.53 -1.22
C GLN A 159 9.18 -11.15 -2.12
N GLU A 160 8.93 -9.85 -2.21
CA GLU A 160 7.80 -9.34 -2.99
C GLU A 160 8.22 -8.90 -4.37
N LEU A 161 7.28 -9.00 -5.30
CA LEU A 161 7.39 -8.49 -6.64
C LEU A 161 6.43 -7.31 -6.81
N HIS A 162 6.97 -6.16 -7.19
CA HIS A 162 6.21 -4.94 -7.45
C HIS A 162 6.16 -4.72 -8.96
N LEU A 163 4.97 -4.62 -9.52
CA LEU A 163 4.72 -4.46 -10.95
C LEU A 163 4.16 -3.07 -11.22
N VAL A 164 4.93 -2.23 -11.91
CA VAL A 164 4.52 -0.87 -12.31
C VAL A 164 3.95 -0.94 -13.72
N CYS A 165 2.63 -0.86 -13.85
CA CYS A 165 1.94 -0.94 -15.13
C CYS A 165 1.23 0.37 -15.46
N TYR A 166 1.50 0.91 -16.65
CA TYR A 166 0.85 2.13 -17.13
C TYR A 166 -0.38 1.82 -18.01
N THR A 167 -0.54 0.57 -18.45
CA THR A 167 -1.65 0.14 -19.31
C THR A 167 -2.43 -1.04 -18.70
N PRO A 168 -3.78 -0.99 -18.68
CA PRO A 168 -4.59 -2.02 -18.01
C PRO A 168 -4.56 -3.39 -18.69
N SER A 169 -4.33 -3.44 -20.00
CA SER A 169 -4.19 -4.72 -20.72
C SER A 169 -2.94 -5.48 -20.27
N VAL A 170 -1.82 -4.76 -20.15
CA VAL A 170 -0.55 -5.29 -19.64
C VAL A 170 -0.70 -5.71 -18.19
N GLU A 171 -1.27 -4.84 -17.36
CA GLU A 171 -1.55 -5.12 -15.95
C GLU A 171 -2.33 -6.43 -15.79
N HIS A 172 -3.47 -6.57 -16.47
CA HIS A 172 -4.30 -7.77 -16.41
C HIS A 172 -3.52 -9.00 -16.86
N THR A 173 -2.80 -8.90 -17.97
CA THR A 173 -2.06 -10.00 -18.57
C THR A 173 -1.00 -10.54 -17.62
N TYR A 174 -0.15 -9.67 -17.07
CA TYR A 174 0.91 -10.09 -16.13
C TYR A 174 0.36 -10.47 -14.77
N ALA A 175 -0.64 -9.76 -14.25
CA ALA A 175 -1.26 -10.13 -12.98
C ALA A 175 -1.84 -11.54 -13.05
N ARG A 176 -2.60 -11.84 -14.11
CA ARG A 176 -3.15 -13.16 -14.36
C ARG A 176 -2.05 -14.22 -14.47
N TYR A 177 -1.01 -13.93 -15.25
CA TYR A 177 0.12 -14.85 -15.44
C TYR A 177 0.81 -15.20 -14.12
N LEU A 178 1.13 -14.19 -13.31
CA LEU A 178 1.75 -14.38 -12.00
C LEU A 178 0.85 -15.19 -11.06
N THR A 179 -0.46 -14.95 -11.09
CA THR A 179 -1.39 -15.63 -10.19
C THR A 179 -1.74 -17.05 -10.60
N GLU A 180 -2.01 -17.27 -11.89
CA GLU A 180 -2.50 -18.56 -12.39
C GLU A 180 -1.35 -19.53 -12.66
N GLU A 181 -0.24 -19.05 -13.24
CA GLU A 181 0.86 -19.91 -13.69
C GLU A 181 1.97 -20.05 -12.65
N HIS A 182 2.16 -19.03 -11.79
CA HIS A 182 3.27 -18.98 -10.84
C HIS A 182 2.84 -18.98 -9.37
N GLY A 183 1.54 -19.06 -9.10
CA GLY A 183 0.98 -19.13 -7.74
C GLY A 183 1.23 -17.90 -6.88
N PHE A 184 1.64 -16.77 -7.47
CA PHE A 184 1.70 -15.51 -6.75
C PHE A 184 0.30 -15.06 -6.39
N ARG A 185 0.21 -14.21 -5.39
CA ARG A 185 -1.02 -13.56 -5.01
C ARG A 185 -0.81 -12.06 -5.09
N ASN A 186 -1.73 -11.39 -5.79
CA ASN A 186 -1.81 -9.94 -5.77
C ASN A 186 -2.60 -9.52 -4.54
N HIS A 187 -1.91 -8.94 -3.57
CA HIS A 187 -2.55 -8.55 -2.31
C HIS A 187 -2.92 -7.07 -2.27
N ARG A 188 -2.20 -6.21 -3.00
CA ARG A 188 -2.25 -4.76 -2.77
C ARG A 188 -1.95 -3.92 -4.01
N GLY A 189 -2.51 -2.71 -4.01
CA GLY A 189 -2.20 -1.65 -4.97
C GLY A 189 -1.64 -0.42 -4.25
N ILE A 190 -0.52 0.11 -4.75
CA ILE A 190 0.08 1.34 -4.26
C ILE A 190 -0.43 2.50 -5.11
N TYR A 191 -1.08 3.45 -4.47
CA TYR A 191 -1.60 4.66 -5.10
C TYR A 191 -0.72 5.84 -4.75
N ILE A 192 -0.35 6.65 -5.74
CA ILE A 192 0.40 7.88 -5.52
C ILE A 192 -0.58 9.05 -5.61
N ALA A 193 -0.63 9.88 -4.58
CA ALA A 193 -1.47 11.08 -4.54
C ALA A 193 -0.84 12.28 -5.25
#